data_AF-A0A059LCK0-F1
#
_entry.id   AF-A0A059LCK0-F1
#
_cell.length_a   1.000
_cell.length_b   1.000
_cell.length_c   1.000
_cell.angle_alpha   90.00
_cell.angle_beta   90.00
_cell.angle_gamma   90.00
#
_symmetry.space_group_name_H-M   'P 1'
#
loop_
_entity.id
_entity.type
_entity.pdbx_description
1 polymer ?
#
loop_
_entity_poly.entity_id
_entity_poly.type
_entity_poly.pdbx_seq_one_letter_code
_entity_poly.pdbx_strand_id
1 'polypeptide(L)'
;MWPGERGLALEAAALRDVSSGATKPTLAVGLGFAAGEDYPCTGRVALYHVPRKGAQGWELQALCSREFRGPVTALQSLEHNLLVATGSRLELCVLSSEAGAADAPPRFQLQRAAFYDGPMLMSAVHVIKNFALAASAHFGIQFVVYKAQGRQLQLLSRDFGGTDALDAQLLLAGSSLALLAADGGGTLSLFSYAPAHPDSWKGQRLLHW
;
A
#
# COMPACT_ATOMS: atom_id res chain seq x y z
N MET A 1 20.40 3.34 4.14
CA MET A 1 19.62 4.39 3.44
C MET A 1 20.61 5.20 2.63
N TRP A 2 20.29 5.57 1.39
CA TRP A 2 21.18 6.39 0.58
C TRP A 2 21.14 7.86 1.02
N PRO A 3 22.21 8.64 0.80
CA PRO A 3 22.21 10.07 1.10
C PRO A 3 21.02 10.78 0.40
N GLY A 4 20.23 11.53 1.17
CA GLY A 4 19.07 12.27 0.66
C GLY A 4 17.76 11.48 0.55
N GLU A 5 17.77 10.15 0.71
CA GLU A 5 16.53 9.37 0.84
C GLU A 5 15.85 9.67 2.17
N ARG A 6 14.52 9.75 2.16
CA ARG A 6 13.66 9.91 3.34
C ARG A 6 12.77 8.69 3.52
N GLY A 7 12.57 8.29 4.78
CA GLY A 7 11.69 7.20 5.15
C GLY A 7 10.29 7.75 5.23
N LEU A 8 9.41 7.28 4.35
CA LEU A 8 8.05 7.81 4.20
C LEU A 8 7.01 6.83 4.74
N ALA A 9 7.28 5.53 4.63
CA ALA A 9 6.38 4.49 5.09
C ALA A 9 7.15 3.33 5.73
N LEU A 10 6.49 2.64 6.67
CA LEU A 10 7.00 1.44 7.32
C LEU A 10 5.84 0.47 7.50
N GLU A 11 6.05 -0.80 7.16
CA GLU A 11 5.04 -1.84 7.35
C GLU A 11 5.71 -3.15 7.78
N ALA A 12 5.16 -3.76 8.83
CA ALA A 12 5.55 -5.10 9.26
C ALA A 12 4.55 -6.12 8.68
N ALA A 13 4.97 -6.84 7.63
CA ALA A 13 4.10 -7.73 6.87
C ALA A 13 4.64 -9.16 6.79
N ALA A 14 3.74 -10.14 6.90
CA ALA A 14 4.05 -11.54 6.61
C ALA A 14 3.85 -11.81 5.12
N LEU A 15 4.92 -11.67 4.33
CA LEU A 15 4.87 -11.80 2.87
C LEU A 15 5.04 -13.26 2.45
N ARG A 16 4.23 -13.74 1.51
CA ARG A 16 4.36 -15.08 0.95
C ARG A 16 5.27 -15.06 -0.26
N ASP A 17 6.32 -15.87 -0.22
CA ASP A 17 7.16 -16.14 -1.38
C ASP A 17 6.39 -17.05 -2.35
N VAL A 18 6.15 -16.56 -3.57
CA VAL A 18 5.42 -17.32 -4.59
C VAL A 18 6.19 -18.53 -5.10
N SER A 19 7.53 -18.51 -5.03
CA SER A 19 8.39 -19.59 -5.53
C SER A 19 8.42 -20.76 -4.56
N SER A 20 8.68 -20.49 -3.27
CA SER A 20 8.77 -21.53 -2.23
C SER A 20 7.43 -21.83 -1.54
N GLY A 21 6.45 -20.93 -1.65
CA GLY A 21 5.18 -20.99 -0.91
C GLY A 21 5.30 -20.58 0.56
N ALA A 22 6.52 -20.35 1.07
CA ALA A 22 6.78 -20.00 2.46
C ALA A 22 6.34 -18.58 2.78
N THR A 23 5.82 -18.37 4.00
CA THR A 23 5.52 -17.02 4.51
C THR A 23 6.69 -16.51 5.31
N LYS A 24 7.11 -15.27 5.03
CA LYS A 24 8.31 -14.66 5.58
C LYS A 24 7.95 -13.35 6.31
N PRO A 25 8.18 -13.26 7.63
CA PRO A 25 7.98 -12.03 8.37
C PRO A 25 8.98 -10.98 7.86
N THR A 26 8.47 -9.87 7.34
CA THR A 26 9.27 -8.89 6.61
C THR A 26 8.94 -7.50 7.12
N LEU A 27 9.98 -6.70 7.35
CA LEU A 27 9.87 -5.26 7.57
C LEU A 27 10.09 -4.57 6.22
N ALA A 28 9.03 -3.96 5.69
CA ALA A 28 9.06 -3.19 4.46
C ALA A 28 9.24 -1.69 4.80
N VAL A 29 10.26 -1.07 4.21
CA VAL A 29 10.53 0.37 4.36
C VAL A 29 10.30 1.05 3.02
N GLY A 30 9.36 1.99 2.99
CA GLY A 30 9.04 2.83 1.86
C GLY A 30 9.86 4.11 1.92
N LEU A 31 10.60 4.37 0.84
CA LEU A 31 11.54 5.46 0.74
C LEU A 31 11.14 6.39 -0.41
N GLY A 32 11.46 7.67 -0.24
CA GLY A 32 11.34 8.68 -1.29
C GLY A 32 12.58 9.57 -1.34
N PHE A 33 12.91 10.02 -2.54
CA PHE A 33 13.98 10.97 -2.80
C PHE A 33 13.40 12.14 -3.60
N ALA A 34 13.32 13.30 -2.96
CA ALA A 34 12.86 14.55 -3.57
C ALA A 34 14.06 15.49 -3.69
N ALA A 35 14.53 15.71 -4.92
CA ALA A 35 15.68 16.56 -5.21
C ALA A 35 15.33 18.04 -5.42
N GLY A 36 14.11 18.45 -5.05
CA GLY A 36 13.52 19.75 -5.38
C GLY A 36 12.24 19.58 -6.18
N GLU A 37 11.53 20.68 -6.42
CA GLU A 37 10.27 20.70 -7.17
C GLU A 37 10.49 20.41 -8.68
N ASP A 38 11.59 20.93 -9.23
CA ASP A 38 11.91 20.80 -10.67
C ASP A 38 12.41 19.41 -11.07
N TYR A 39 12.67 18.53 -10.10
CA TYR A 39 13.21 17.20 -10.34
C TYR A 39 12.18 16.12 -10.02
N PRO A 40 12.06 15.08 -10.86
CA PRO A 40 11.14 14.00 -10.59
C PRO A 40 11.52 13.29 -9.29
N CYS A 41 10.54 13.14 -8.41
CA CYS A 41 10.72 12.36 -7.20
C CYS A 41 10.84 10.87 -7.54
N THR A 42 11.79 10.17 -6.93
CA THR A 42 11.95 8.73 -7.04
C THR A 42 11.66 8.06 -5.70
N GLY A 43 11.43 6.76 -5.71
CA GLY A 43 11.19 6.02 -4.48
C GLY A 43 11.71 4.59 -4.56
N ARG A 44 11.76 3.95 -3.40
CA ARG A 44 12.32 2.61 -3.28
C ARG A 44 11.65 1.88 -2.12
N VAL A 45 11.35 0.61 -2.30
CA VAL A 45 10.98 -0.28 -1.20
C VAL A 45 12.20 -1.11 -0.85
N ALA A 46 12.60 -1.09 0.41
CA ALA A 46 13.62 -1.96 0.96
C ALA A 46 12.97 -2.98 1.90
N LEU A 47 13.17 -4.27 1.63
CA LEU A 47 12.64 -5.36 2.46
C LEU A 47 13.74 -5.92 3.35
N TYR A 48 13.40 -6.09 4.62
CA TYR A 48 14.29 -6.65 5.62
C TYR A 48 13.62 -7.80 6.37
N HIS A 49 14.43 -8.75 6.83
CA HIS A 49 14.04 -9.79 7.77
C HIS A 49 14.72 -9.49 9.11
N VAL A 50 13.98 -9.62 10.20
CA VAL A 50 14.48 -9.32 11.55
C VAL A 50 14.47 -10.57 12.41
N PRO A 51 15.37 -11.54 12.19
CA PRO A 51 15.44 -12.71 13.04
C PRO A 51 16.03 -12.37 14.40
N ARG A 52 15.66 -13.18 15.40
CA ARG A 52 16.29 -13.15 16.72
C ARG A 52 17.70 -13.74 16.63
N LYS A 53 18.71 -13.02 17.12
CA LYS A 53 20.11 -13.45 17.20
C LYS A 53 20.42 -13.96 18.61
N GLY A 54 20.13 -15.24 18.85
CA GLY A 54 20.36 -15.89 20.14
C GLY A 54 19.61 -15.24 21.31
N ALA A 55 20.24 -15.21 22.48
CA ALA A 55 19.64 -14.67 23.70
C ALA A 55 19.63 -13.12 23.75
N GLN A 56 20.53 -12.45 23.03
CA GLN A 56 20.91 -11.06 23.30
C GLN A 56 20.52 -10.02 22.24
N GLY A 57 19.77 -10.36 21.18
CA GLY A 57 19.29 -9.29 20.28
C GLY A 57 18.51 -9.71 19.04
N TRP A 58 18.27 -8.71 18.21
CA TRP A 58 17.66 -8.81 16.88
C TRP A 58 18.69 -8.39 15.84
N GLU A 59 18.73 -9.07 14.70
CA GLU A 59 19.60 -8.71 13.59
C GLU A 59 18.75 -8.26 12.41
N LEU A 60 19.11 -7.15 11.77
CA LEU A 60 18.42 -6.68 10.57
C LEU A 60 19.13 -7.24 9.33
N GLN A 61 18.44 -8.07 8.55
CA GLN A 61 18.97 -8.70 7.34
C GLN A 61 18.25 -8.16 6.10
N ALA A 62 18.97 -7.53 5.18
CA ALA A 62 18.38 -7.06 3.93
C ALA A 62 18.01 -8.25 3.01
N LEU A 63 16.80 -8.23 2.46
CA LEU A 63 16.30 -9.28 1.54
C LEU A 63 16.42 -8.86 0.09
N CYS A 64 15.78 -7.75 -0.24
CA CYS A 64 15.80 -7.18 -1.57
C CYS A 64 15.39 -5.71 -1.51
N SER A 65 15.59 -5.03 -2.62
CA SER A 65 15.19 -3.65 -2.82
C SER A 65 14.63 -3.50 -4.21
N ARG A 66 13.60 -2.66 -4.36
CA ARG A 66 13.02 -2.33 -5.66
C ARG A 66 12.76 -0.84 -5.77
N GLU A 67 13.20 -0.25 -6.87
CA GLU A 67 12.97 1.15 -7.21
C GLU A 67 11.60 1.35 -7.88
N PHE A 68 11.05 2.54 -7.67
CA PHE A 68 9.77 3.00 -8.19
C PHE A 68 9.89 4.41 -8.76
N ARG A 69 9.07 4.69 -9.78
CA ARG A 69 9.00 5.99 -10.47
C ARG A 69 8.08 6.97 -9.72
N GLY A 70 8.41 7.21 -8.46
CA GLY A 70 7.65 8.07 -7.56
C GLY A 70 7.94 7.72 -6.10
N PRO A 71 7.67 8.64 -5.16
CA PRO A 71 7.87 8.39 -3.74
C PRO A 71 6.96 7.27 -3.26
N VAL A 72 7.49 6.37 -2.42
CA VAL A 72 6.68 5.35 -1.76
C VAL A 72 6.04 5.96 -0.52
N THR A 73 4.78 6.39 -0.62
CA THR A 73 4.09 7.15 0.43
C THR A 73 3.40 6.29 1.47
N ALA A 74 2.95 5.09 1.09
CA ALA A 74 2.29 4.15 1.99
C ALA A 74 2.62 2.71 1.63
N LEU A 75 2.59 1.84 2.64
CA LEU A 75 2.80 0.39 2.52
C LEU A 75 1.75 -0.32 3.37
N GLN A 76 1.17 -1.40 2.84
CA GLN A 76 0.21 -2.25 3.55
C GLN A 76 0.37 -3.71 3.14
N SER A 77 0.09 -4.65 4.05
CA SER A 77 -0.07 -6.05 3.69
C SER A 77 -1.46 -6.32 3.09
N LEU A 78 -1.51 -6.92 1.89
CA LEU A 78 -2.75 -7.31 1.21
C LEU A 78 -2.64 -8.76 0.72
N GLU A 79 -3.41 -9.67 1.32
CA GLU A 79 -3.40 -11.11 1.01
C GLU A 79 -1.98 -11.72 0.95
N HIS A 80 -1.15 -11.44 1.95
CA HIS A 80 0.26 -11.87 2.04
C HIS A 80 1.18 -11.30 0.94
N ASN A 81 0.72 -10.30 0.20
CA ASN A 81 1.53 -9.51 -0.72
C ASN A 81 1.73 -8.11 -0.15
N LEU A 82 2.60 -7.33 -0.78
CA LEU A 82 2.87 -5.96 -0.38
C LEU A 82 2.12 -4.99 -1.30
N LEU A 83 1.17 -4.25 -0.76
CA LEU A 83 0.55 -3.12 -1.43
C LEU A 83 1.41 -1.88 -1.22
N VAL A 84 1.77 -1.22 -2.32
CA VAL A 84 2.68 -0.07 -2.34
C VAL A 84 1.96 1.11 -2.98
N ALA A 85 1.87 2.23 -2.27
CA ALA A 85 1.43 3.49 -2.86
C ALA A 85 2.64 4.26 -3.39
N THR A 86 2.66 4.54 -4.68
CA THR A 86 3.76 5.22 -5.39
C THR A 86 3.23 6.38 -6.23
N GLY A 87 3.43 7.61 -5.74
CA GLY A 87 2.83 8.78 -6.37
C GLY A 87 1.30 8.64 -6.42
N SER A 88 0.73 8.62 -7.63
CA SER A 88 -0.71 8.43 -7.85
C SER A 88 -1.15 6.99 -8.09
N ARG A 89 -0.27 5.99 -7.88
CA ARG A 89 -0.54 4.59 -8.20
C ARG A 89 -0.55 3.71 -6.96
N LEU A 90 -1.45 2.73 -6.92
CA LEU A 90 -1.31 1.54 -6.07
C LEU A 90 -0.68 0.41 -6.88
N GLU A 91 0.39 -0.19 -6.38
CA GLU A 91 1.02 -1.38 -6.95
C GLU A 91 0.98 -2.52 -5.94
N LEU A 92 0.31 -3.63 -6.29
CA LEU A 92 0.45 -4.87 -5.53
C LEU A 92 1.70 -5.61 -6.01
N CYS A 93 2.61 -5.86 -5.08
CA CYS A 93 3.88 -6.51 -5.34
C CYS A 93 3.97 -7.86 -4.63
N VAL A 94 4.45 -8.86 -5.37
CA VAL A 94 4.65 -10.24 -4.90
C VAL A 94 6.13 -10.48 -4.63
N LEU A 95 6.42 -11.19 -3.55
CA LEU A 95 7.77 -11.65 -3.24
C LEU A 95 8.02 -12.95 -3.98
N SER A 96 9.11 -13.03 -4.73
CA SER A 96 9.62 -14.28 -5.32
C SER A 96 11.04 -14.53 -4.87
N SER A 97 11.43 -15.79 -4.79
CA SER A 97 12.83 -16.20 -4.62
C SER A 97 13.34 -16.97 -5.82
N GLU A 98 14.63 -16.79 -6.11
CA GLU A 98 15.38 -17.60 -7.06
C GLU A 98 16.49 -18.34 -6.31
N ALA A 99 16.72 -19.60 -6.69
CA ALA A 99 17.82 -20.39 -6.16
C ALA A 99 19.15 -19.68 -6.49
N GLY A 100 20.00 -19.53 -5.47
CA GLY A 100 21.35 -19.04 -5.67
C GLY A 100 22.22 -20.05 -6.44
N ALA A 101 23.42 -19.62 -6.83
CA ALA A 101 24.49 -20.56 -7.17
C ALA A 101 24.77 -21.49 -5.98
N ALA A 102 25.44 -22.63 -6.22
CA ALA A 102 25.75 -23.60 -5.17
C ALA A 102 26.27 -22.91 -3.88
N ASP A 103 25.65 -23.24 -2.74
CA ASP A 103 25.89 -22.69 -1.39
C ASP A 103 25.55 -21.20 -1.12
N ALA A 104 24.93 -20.50 -2.07
CA ALA A 104 24.47 -19.12 -1.85
C ALA A 104 23.03 -19.04 -1.28
N PRO A 105 22.72 -18.06 -0.42
CA PRO A 105 21.35 -17.83 0.03
C PRO A 105 20.41 -17.47 -1.13
N PRO A 106 19.10 -17.76 -1.02
CA PRO A 106 18.14 -17.44 -2.05
C PRO A 106 18.09 -15.93 -2.31
N ARG A 107 17.99 -15.55 -3.58
CA ARG A 107 17.86 -14.15 -3.98
C ARG A 107 16.39 -13.80 -4.05
N PHE A 108 15.97 -12.87 -3.20
CA PHE A 108 14.60 -12.38 -3.19
C PHE A 108 14.43 -11.25 -4.22
N GLN A 109 13.27 -11.21 -4.86
CA GLN A 109 12.87 -10.16 -5.76
C GLN A 109 11.42 -9.75 -5.44
N LEU A 110 11.13 -8.46 -5.61
CA LEU A 110 9.79 -7.92 -5.43
C LEU A 110 9.22 -7.52 -6.79
N GLN A 111 8.23 -8.25 -7.31
CA GLN A 111 7.71 -8.04 -8.66
C GLN A 111 6.28 -7.49 -8.62
N ARG A 112 5.93 -6.58 -9.54
CA ARG A 112 4.56 -6.05 -9.62
C ARG A 112 3.64 -7.11 -10.19
N ALA A 113 2.53 -7.38 -9.50
CA ALA A 113 1.50 -8.30 -9.95
C ALA A 113 0.20 -7.59 -10.40
N ALA A 114 -0.16 -6.49 -9.75
CA ALA A 114 -1.36 -5.71 -10.07
C ALA A 114 -1.08 -4.22 -9.86
N PHE A 115 -1.87 -3.36 -10.50
CA PHE A 115 -1.85 -1.93 -10.21
C PHE A 115 -3.22 -1.28 -10.38
N TYR A 116 -3.39 -0.12 -9.77
CA TYR A 116 -4.49 0.81 -9.99
C TYR A 116 -3.93 2.22 -10.10
N ASP A 117 -4.28 2.93 -11.18
CA ASP A 117 -3.92 4.33 -11.37
C ASP A 117 -5.01 5.21 -10.76
N GLY A 118 -4.65 5.95 -9.72
CA GLY A 118 -5.47 6.97 -9.10
C GLY A 118 -5.27 8.35 -9.75
N PRO A 119 -6.09 9.33 -9.36
CA PRO A 119 -6.10 10.65 -9.99
C PRO A 119 -4.93 11.55 -9.55
N MET A 120 -4.41 11.39 -8.34
CA MET A 120 -3.35 12.23 -7.77
C MET A 120 -2.58 11.48 -6.68
N LEU A 121 -1.56 12.12 -6.12
CA LEU A 121 -0.73 11.60 -5.03
C LEU A 121 -1.58 10.93 -3.95
N MET A 122 -1.26 9.68 -3.65
CA MET A 122 -1.88 8.92 -2.58
C MET A 122 -1.13 9.21 -1.28
N SER A 123 -1.84 9.80 -0.33
CA SER A 123 -1.30 10.25 0.95
C SER A 123 -1.23 9.10 1.96
N ALA A 124 -2.24 8.23 1.97
CA ALA A 124 -2.31 7.06 2.84
C ALA A 124 -3.09 5.92 2.19
N VAL A 125 -2.86 4.70 2.67
CA VAL A 125 -3.60 3.50 2.24
C VAL A 125 -3.78 2.58 3.44
N HIS A 126 -4.99 2.06 3.60
CA HIS A 126 -5.32 1.08 4.64
C HIS A 126 -6.07 -0.11 4.05
N VAL A 127 -5.85 -1.30 4.59
CA VAL A 127 -6.36 -2.56 4.05
C VAL A 127 -7.19 -3.32 5.07
N ILE A 128 -8.32 -3.88 4.62
CA ILE A 128 -9.08 -4.91 5.35
C ILE A 128 -9.45 -6.03 4.37
N LYS A 129 -9.04 -7.26 4.68
CA LYS A 129 -9.21 -8.43 3.81
C LYS A 129 -8.59 -8.17 2.44
N ASN A 130 -9.41 -8.10 1.39
CA ASN A 130 -9.01 -7.82 0.02
C ASN A 130 -9.41 -6.41 -0.43
N PHE A 131 -9.88 -5.55 0.47
CA PHE A 131 -10.24 -4.17 0.19
C PHE A 131 -9.14 -3.23 0.65
N ALA A 132 -8.87 -2.21 -0.14
CA ALA A 132 -7.95 -1.11 0.16
C ALA A 132 -8.71 0.22 0.08
N LEU A 133 -8.46 1.10 1.04
CA LEU A 133 -8.94 2.47 1.04
C LEU A 133 -7.73 3.39 0.91
N ALA A 134 -7.64 4.12 -0.21
CA ALA A 134 -6.57 5.06 -0.47
C ALA A 134 -7.07 6.49 -0.29
N ALA A 135 -6.39 7.28 0.53
CA ALA A 135 -6.56 8.73 0.59
C ALA A 135 -5.73 9.39 -0.50
N SER A 136 -6.26 10.45 -1.11
CA SER A 136 -5.57 11.25 -2.11
C SER A 136 -5.49 12.70 -1.68
N ALA A 137 -4.37 13.34 -1.98
CA ALA A 137 -4.10 14.72 -1.60
C ALA A 137 -5.14 15.75 -2.09
N HIS A 138 -5.94 15.44 -3.13
CA HIS A 138 -6.94 16.36 -3.69
C HIS A 138 -8.24 15.71 -4.18
N PHE A 139 -8.32 14.37 -4.19
CA PHE A 139 -9.46 13.64 -4.79
C PHE A 139 -10.12 12.68 -3.80
N GLY A 140 -10.19 13.11 -2.55
CA GLY A 140 -10.80 12.38 -1.45
C GLY A 140 -10.26 10.98 -1.30
N ILE A 141 -11.17 10.03 -1.12
CA ILE A 141 -10.85 8.61 -0.92
C ILE A 141 -11.26 7.75 -2.11
N GLN A 142 -10.44 6.73 -2.40
CA GLN A 142 -10.67 5.71 -3.42
C GLN A 142 -10.81 4.35 -2.74
N PHE A 143 -11.96 3.71 -2.88
CA PHE A 143 -12.22 2.38 -2.34
C PHE A 143 -11.99 1.33 -3.42
N VAL A 144 -10.94 0.53 -3.24
CA VAL A 144 -10.40 -0.41 -4.23
C VAL A 144 -10.51 -1.83 -3.71
N VAL A 145 -10.82 -2.78 -4.59
CA VAL A 145 -10.81 -4.21 -4.28
C VAL A 145 -9.72 -4.92 -5.06
N TYR A 146 -9.03 -5.85 -4.40
CA TYR A 146 -8.16 -6.81 -5.05
C TYR A 146 -8.95 -8.06 -5.43
N LYS A 147 -8.85 -8.44 -6.71
CA LYS A 147 -9.41 -9.65 -7.28
C LYS A 147 -8.28 -10.63 -7.61
N ALA A 148 -8.06 -11.61 -6.73
CA ALA A 148 -6.96 -12.58 -6.85
C ALA A 148 -6.99 -13.35 -8.18
N GLN A 149 -8.16 -13.82 -8.63
CA GLN A 149 -8.29 -14.61 -9.87
C GLN A 149 -7.80 -13.86 -11.12
N GLY A 150 -8.00 -12.54 -11.17
CA GLY A 150 -7.56 -11.69 -12.29
C GLY A 150 -6.28 -10.91 -12.02
N ARG A 151 -5.68 -11.04 -10.81
CA ARG A 151 -4.58 -10.22 -10.32
C ARG A 151 -4.80 -8.73 -10.61
N GLN A 152 -5.98 -8.23 -10.25
CA GLN A 152 -6.40 -6.87 -10.58
C GLN A 152 -6.77 -6.09 -9.31
N LEU A 153 -6.32 -4.85 -9.24
CA LEU A 153 -6.86 -3.84 -8.33
C LEU A 153 -7.95 -3.08 -9.10
N GLN A 154 -9.18 -3.10 -8.60
CA GLN A 154 -10.33 -2.48 -9.25
C GLN A 154 -10.98 -1.46 -8.30
N LEU A 155 -11.22 -0.25 -8.81
CA LEU A 155 -12.03 0.75 -8.10
C LEU A 155 -13.46 0.23 -7.94
N LEU A 156 -13.94 0.19 -6.70
CA LEU A 156 -15.35 -0.06 -6.37
C LEU A 156 -16.15 1.22 -6.33
N SER A 157 -15.62 2.22 -5.63
CA SER A 157 -16.31 3.47 -5.36
C SER A 157 -15.31 4.55 -4.96
N ARG A 158 -15.71 5.81 -5.08
CA ARG A 158 -14.89 6.94 -4.64
C ARG A 158 -15.72 8.09 -4.12
N ASP A 159 -15.05 8.98 -3.42
CA ASP A 159 -15.59 10.30 -3.14
C ASP A 159 -15.53 11.18 -4.41
N PHE A 160 -16.59 11.95 -4.63
CA PHE A 160 -16.69 12.94 -5.70
C PHE A 160 -16.72 14.39 -5.15
N GLY A 161 -16.66 14.57 -3.83
CA GLY A 161 -16.64 15.88 -3.17
C GLY A 161 -15.32 16.63 -3.36
N GLY A 162 -14.24 15.96 -3.78
CA GLY A 162 -12.95 16.61 -4.05
C GLY A 162 -12.25 17.08 -2.76
N THR A 163 -12.36 16.30 -1.69
CA THR A 163 -11.74 16.63 -0.40
C THR A 163 -10.22 16.37 -0.42
N ASP A 164 -9.45 17.23 0.23
CA ASP A 164 -8.00 17.05 0.40
C ASP A 164 -7.75 16.06 1.54
N ALA A 165 -7.84 14.76 1.25
CA ALA A 165 -7.71 13.71 2.24
C ALA A 165 -6.23 13.46 2.60
N LEU A 166 -5.85 13.76 3.83
CA LEU A 166 -4.52 13.49 4.37
C LEU A 166 -4.36 12.04 4.81
N ASP A 167 -5.40 11.47 5.40
CA ASP A 167 -5.44 10.07 5.82
C ASP A 167 -6.86 9.52 5.66
N ALA A 168 -6.99 8.20 5.71
CA ALA A 168 -8.27 7.50 5.71
C ALA A 168 -8.23 6.33 6.68
N GLN A 169 -9.37 5.76 7.04
CA GLN A 169 -9.39 4.54 7.84
C GLN A 169 -10.63 3.70 7.56
N LEU A 170 -10.46 2.38 7.64
CA LEU A 170 -11.56 1.42 7.55
C LEU A 170 -12.07 1.09 8.96
N LEU A 171 -13.32 1.44 9.26
CA LEU A 171 -13.93 1.23 10.57
C LEU A 171 -14.91 0.06 10.53
N LEU A 172 -14.66 -0.96 11.35
CA LEU A 172 -15.53 -2.13 11.50
C LEU A 172 -16.37 -2.03 12.77
N ALA A 173 -17.68 -2.12 12.62
CA ALA A 173 -18.64 -2.20 13.73
C ALA A 173 -19.58 -3.40 13.49
N GLY A 174 -19.19 -4.56 14.03
CA GLY A 174 -19.93 -5.80 13.81
C GLY A 174 -19.91 -6.21 12.33
N SER A 175 -21.09 -6.22 11.70
CA SER A 175 -21.25 -6.49 10.26
C SER A 175 -21.13 -5.25 9.38
N SER A 176 -21.00 -4.06 9.98
CA SER A 176 -20.97 -2.79 9.25
C SER A 176 -19.54 -2.34 9.00
N LEU A 177 -19.28 -1.86 7.79
CA LEU A 177 -18.03 -1.20 7.40
C LEU A 177 -18.34 0.26 7.09
N ALA A 178 -17.64 1.17 7.76
CA ALA A 178 -17.63 2.59 7.43
C ALA A 178 -16.23 3.00 6.97
N LEU A 179 -16.17 3.99 6.08
CA LEU A 179 -14.93 4.54 5.56
C LEU A 179 -14.75 5.93 6.16
N LEU A 180 -13.65 6.18 6.86
CA LEU A 180 -13.33 7.48 7.43
C LEU A 180 -12.31 8.17 6.52
N ALA A 181 -12.46 9.48 6.31
CA ALA A 181 -11.44 10.33 5.74
C ALA A 181 -11.14 11.48 6.70
N ALA A 182 -9.87 11.86 6.80
CA ALA A 182 -9.40 13.02 7.53
C ALA A 182 -8.82 14.03 6.55
N ASP A 183 -9.31 15.27 6.56
CA ASP A 183 -8.82 16.33 5.69
C ASP A 183 -7.77 17.23 6.35
N GLY A 184 -7.13 18.10 5.56
CA GLY A 184 -6.16 19.08 6.06
C GLY A 184 -6.73 20.20 6.92
N GLY A 185 -8.06 20.37 6.92
CA GLY A 185 -8.77 21.32 7.78
C GLY A 185 -9.08 20.77 9.18
N GLY A 186 -8.78 19.49 9.44
CA GLY A 186 -9.11 18.82 10.70
C GLY A 186 -10.54 18.27 10.74
N THR A 187 -11.22 18.18 9.59
CA THR A 187 -12.53 17.57 9.47
C THR A 187 -12.39 16.06 9.32
N LEU A 188 -13.24 15.33 10.04
CA LEU A 188 -13.42 13.89 9.86
C LEU A 188 -14.75 13.62 9.15
N SER A 189 -14.69 12.99 7.98
CA SER A 189 -15.86 12.63 7.18
C SER A 189 -16.05 11.13 7.18
N LEU A 190 -17.27 10.68 7.47
CA LEU A 190 -17.65 9.27 7.41
C LEU A 190 -18.40 9.00 6.11
N PHE A 191 -18.07 7.88 5.47
CA PHE A 191 -18.67 7.42 4.24
C PHE A 191 -19.16 5.97 4.36
N SER A 192 -20.11 5.61 3.52
CA SER A 192 -20.57 4.22 3.33
C SER A 192 -20.54 3.81 1.87
N TYR A 193 -20.25 2.53 1.64
CA TYR A 193 -20.38 1.89 0.34
C TYR A 193 -21.73 1.15 0.28
N ALA A 194 -22.72 1.77 -0.37
CA ALA A 194 -24.07 1.23 -0.48
C ALA A 194 -24.53 1.19 -1.96
N PRO A 195 -24.08 0.20 -2.75
CA PRO A 195 -24.30 0.16 -4.20
C PRO A 195 -25.78 0.05 -4.63
N ALA A 196 -26.65 -0.40 -3.73
CA ALA A 196 -28.08 -0.47 -3.96
C ALA A 196 -28.80 0.88 -3.71
N HIS A 197 -28.13 1.85 -3.08
CA HIS A 197 -28.74 3.15 -2.78
C HIS A 197 -28.84 4.01 -4.05
N PRO A 198 -29.96 4.71 -4.31
CA PRO A 198 -30.13 5.55 -5.51
C PRO A 198 -29.01 6.57 -5.72
N ASP A 199 -28.59 7.24 -4.64
CA ASP A 199 -27.56 8.29 -4.69
C ASP A 199 -26.12 7.76 -4.85
N SER A 200 -25.93 6.44 -4.81
CA SER A 200 -24.61 5.82 -4.99
C SER A 200 -24.17 5.75 -6.45
N TRP A 201 -25.05 6.14 -7.39
CA TRP A 201 -24.81 6.04 -8.83
C TRP A 201 -24.38 4.63 -9.26
N LYS A 202 -25.19 3.64 -8.89
CA LYS A 202 -24.90 2.21 -9.10
C LYS A 202 -23.59 1.78 -8.42
N GLY A 203 -23.32 2.31 -7.22
CA GLY A 203 -22.14 2.03 -6.42
C GLY A 203 -20.87 2.81 -6.75
N GLN A 204 -20.85 3.63 -7.80
CA GLN A 204 -19.66 4.38 -8.18
C GLN A 204 -19.31 5.48 -7.17
N ARG A 205 -20.31 6.05 -6.51
CA ARG A 205 -20.18 7.14 -5.55
C ARG A 205 -20.34 6.65 -4.11
N LEU A 206 -19.39 7.03 -3.26
CA LEU A 206 -19.50 6.87 -1.81
C LEU A 206 -20.54 7.84 -1.25
N LEU A 207 -21.33 7.36 -0.29
CA LEU A 207 -22.33 8.17 0.38
C LEU A 207 -21.75 8.78 1.63
N HIS A 208 -21.92 10.08 1.79
CA HIS A 208 -21.59 10.80 3.02
C HIS A 208 -22.70 10.56 4.05
N TRP A 209 -22.33 10.38 5.31
CA TRP A 209 -23.28 10.33 6.44
C TRP A 209 -23.77 11.74 6.83
#